data_AF-A0A800KIR5-F1
#
_entry.id   AF-A0A800KIR5-F1
#
_cell.length_a   1.000
_cell.length_b   1.000
_cell.length_c   1.000
_cell.angle_alpha   90.00
_cell.angle_beta   90.00
_cell.angle_gamma   90.00
#
_symmetry.space_group_name_H-M   'P 1'
#
loop_
_entity.id
_entity.type
_entity.pdbx_description
1 polymer ?
#
loop_
_entity_poly.entity_id
_entity_poly.type
_entity_poly.pdbx_seq_one_letter_code
_entity_poly.pdbx_strand_id
1 'polypeptide(L)'
;MKQLGLDFIVCPADVSEEHLPEESTSEYVVRLSSDKALKIQQSYPDAIVIGGDTIVWTGEEILGKPDDEKQALEMLLHLSGRTHRVFSGLAVALPSGQIV
;
A
#
# COMPACT_ATOMS: atom_id res chain seq x y z
N MET A 1 6.27 11.73 -4.84
CA MET A 1 5.35 12.86 -5.09
C MET A 1 6.05 14.22 -5.16
N LYS A 2 6.68 14.75 -4.10
CA LYS A 2 7.34 16.09 -4.16
C LYS A 2 8.35 16.26 -5.31
N GLN A 3 9.06 15.20 -5.67
CA GLN A 3 10.01 15.20 -6.80
C GLN A 3 9.36 15.45 -8.17
N LEU A 4 8.04 15.28 -8.31
CA LEU A 4 7.31 15.55 -9.54
C LEU A 4 7.02 17.05 -9.75
N GLY A 5 7.27 17.91 -8.75
CA GLY A 5 7.03 19.35 -8.85
C GLY A 5 5.55 19.74 -8.94
N LEU A 6 4.64 18.85 -8.55
CA LEU A 6 3.20 19.08 -8.54
C LEU A 6 2.73 19.55 -7.16
N ASP A 7 1.75 20.44 -7.12
CA ASP A 7 0.99 20.73 -5.92
C ASP A 7 -0.01 19.60 -5.66
N PHE A 8 -0.06 19.13 -4.42
CA PHE A 8 -0.99 18.09 -4.00
C PHE A 8 -1.36 18.25 -2.53
N ILE A 9 -2.49 17.66 -2.18
CA ILE A 9 -2.91 17.46 -0.79
C ILE A 9 -2.70 16.00 -0.40
N VAL A 10 -2.48 15.75 0.89
CA VAL A 10 -2.39 14.40 1.44
C VAL A 10 -3.68 14.11 2.20
N CYS A 11 -4.37 13.04 1.82
CA CYS A 11 -5.60 12.60 2.46
C CYS A 11 -5.41 11.16 2.98
N PRO A 12 -5.49 10.93 4.30
CA PRO A 12 -5.51 9.57 4.85
C PRO A 12 -6.75 8.81 4.36
N ALA A 13 -6.55 7.61 3.83
CA ALA A 13 -7.62 6.71 3.44
C ALA A 13 -7.76 5.60 4.50
N ASP A 14 -8.91 5.55 5.15
CA ASP A 14 -9.27 4.47 6.07
C ASP A 14 -9.96 3.35 5.28
N VAL A 15 -9.21 2.27 5.04
CA VAL A 15 -9.63 1.08 4.27
C VAL A 15 -9.23 -0.17 5.03
N SER A 16 -9.97 -1.27 4.82
CA SER A 16 -9.62 -2.54 5.45
C SER A 16 -8.34 -3.12 4.85
N GLU A 17 -7.38 -3.41 5.73
CA GLU A 17 -6.13 -4.10 5.42
C GLU A 17 -6.24 -5.62 5.71
N GLU A 18 -7.45 -6.16 5.82
CA GLU A 18 -7.63 -7.61 5.97
C GLU A 18 -7.30 -8.32 4.65
N HIS A 19 -6.60 -9.45 4.75
CA HIS A 19 -6.36 -10.33 3.62
C HIS A 19 -7.63 -11.05 3.21
N LEU A 20 -7.90 -11.09 1.91
CA LEU A 20 -8.98 -11.90 1.36
C LEU A 20 -8.53 -13.37 1.22
N PRO A 21 -9.48 -14.33 1.28
CA PRO A 21 -9.16 -15.72 1.00
C PRO A 21 -8.51 -15.90 -0.37
N GLU A 22 -7.44 -16.68 -0.43
CA GLU A 22 -6.68 -17.01 -1.67
C GLU A 22 -6.02 -15.82 -2.37
N GLU A 23 -5.99 -14.64 -1.73
CA GLU A 23 -5.38 -13.44 -2.29
C GLU A 23 -3.85 -13.55 -2.28
N SER A 24 -3.23 -13.47 -3.45
CA SER A 24 -1.78 -13.40 -3.54
C SER A 24 -1.25 -12.06 -3.01
N THR A 25 0.02 -12.05 -2.59
CA THR A 25 0.72 -10.84 -2.16
C THR A 25 0.66 -9.71 -3.21
N SER A 26 0.73 -10.04 -4.49
CA SER A 26 0.61 -9.07 -5.59
C SER A 26 -0.82 -8.55 -5.75
N GLU A 27 -1.84 -9.40 -5.62
CA GLU A 27 -3.23 -8.97 -5.70
C GLU A 27 -3.58 -8.08 -4.50
N TYR A 28 -3.11 -8.46 -3.31
CA TYR A 28 -3.29 -7.70 -2.08
C TYR A 28 -2.78 -6.26 -2.21
N VAL A 29 -1.53 -6.07 -2.64
CA VAL A 29 -0.95 -4.72 -2.74
C VAL A 29 -1.65 -3.86 -3.79
N VAL A 30 -2.10 -4.48 -4.90
CA VAL A 30 -2.85 -3.79 -5.96
C VAL A 30 -4.23 -3.41 -5.46
N ARG A 31 -4.95 -4.32 -4.79
CA ARG A 31 -6.25 -4.06 -4.20
C ARG A 31 -6.17 -2.94 -3.18
N LEU A 32 -5.24 -3.01 -2.21
CA LEU A 32 -5.12 -1.97 -1.19
C LEU A 32 -4.80 -0.59 -1.79
N SER A 33 -3.92 -0.54 -2.78
CA SER A 33 -3.62 0.71 -3.48
C SER A 33 -4.87 1.28 -4.16
N SER A 34 -5.66 0.41 -4.78
CA SER A 34 -6.91 0.76 -5.46
C SER A 34 -8.00 1.21 -4.48
N ASP A 35 -8.21 0.47 -3.40
CA ASP A 35 -9.17 0.78 -2.35
C ASP A 35 -8.89 2.15 -1.73
N LYS A 36 -7.61 2.47 -1.45
CA LYS A 36 -7.20 3.79 -0.95
C LYS A 36 -7.55 4.90 -1.94
N ALA A 37 -7.25 4.71 -3.23
CA ALA A 37 -7.54 5.70 -4.26
C ALA A 37 -9.06 5.92 -4.40
N LEU A 38 -9.83 4.84 -4.52
CA LEU A 38 -11.29 4.89 -4.67
C LEU A 38 -11.98 5.50 -3.46
N LYS A 39 -11.50 5.21 -2.24
CA LYS A 39 -12.03 5.80 -1.00
C LYS A 39 -11.95 7.31 -1.01
N ILE A 40 -10.81 7.88 -1.43
CA ILE A 40 -10.61 9.33 -1.48
C ILE A 40 -11.34 9.95 -2.68
N GLN A 41 -11.43 9.26 -3.82
CA GLN A 41 -12.16 9.75 -5.00
C GLN A 41 -13.63 10.08 -4.68
N GLN A 42 -14.26 9.35 -3.75
CA GLN A 42 -15.65 9.62 -3.32
C GLN A 42 -15.84 11.04 -2.74
N SER A 43 -14.79 11.59 -2.11
CA SER A 43 -14.81 12.94 -1.54
C SER A 43 -14.29 14.00 -2.50
N TYR A 44 -13.52 13.60 -3.52
CA TYR A 44 -12.90 14.48 -4.50
C TYR A 44 -13.15 13.95 -5.92
N PRO A 45 -14.40 13.96 -6.41
CA PRO A 45 -14.78 13.30 -7.66
C PRO A 45 -14.07 13.88 -8.89
N ASP A 46 -13.69 15.17 -8.85
CA ASP A 46 -13.01 15.86 -9.95
C ASP A 46 -11.47 15.83 -9.85
N ALA A 47 -10.92 15.17 -8.82
CA ALA A 47 -9.47 15.08 -8.63
C ALA A 47 -8.87 13.84 -9.32
N ILE A 48 -7.56 13.92 -9.61
CA ILE A 48 -6.74 12.72 -9.85
C ILE A 48 -6.26 12.25 -8.48
N VAL A 49 -6.62 11.03 -8.11
CA VAL A 49 -6.25 10.46 -6.81
C VAL A 49 -5.22 9.35 -7.01
N ILE A 50 -4.14 9.41 -6.25
CA ILE A 50 -3.08 8.40 -6.26
C ILE A 50 -3.12 7.65 -4.94
N GLY A 51 -3.39 6.34 -5.01
CA GLY A 51 -3.29 5.41 -3.89
C GLY A 51 -2.03 4.56 -4.03
N GLY A 52 -1.40 4.24 -2.90
CA GLY A 52 -0.21 3.40 -2.89
C GLY A 52 -0.15 2.53 -1.65
N ASP A 53 0.46 1.36 -1.80
CA ASP A 53 0.70 0.41 -0.73
C ASP A 53 2.04 -0.31 -0.95
N THR A 54 2.67 -0.75 0.14
CA THR A 54 3.95 -1.46 0.07
C THR A 54 4.05 -2.46 1.20
N ILE A 55 4.41 -3.68 0.83
CA ILE A 55 4.50 -4.82 1.75
C ILE A 55 5.83 -5.55 1.55
N VAL A 56 6.32 -6.11 2.65
CA VAL A 56 7.52 -6.93 2.69
C VAL A 56 7.12 -8.38 2.91
N TRP A 57 7.52 -9.27 2.00
CA TRP A 57 7.22 -10.70 2.07
C TRP A 57 8.52 -11.51 2.18
N THR A 58 8.60 -12.34 3.22
CA THR A 58 9.79 -13.16 3.51
C THR A 58 9.84 -14.45 2.68
N GLY A 59 8.74 -14.82 2.02
CA GLY A 59 8.53 -16.13 1.41
C GLY A 59 7.54 -16.99 2.20
N GLU A 60 7.33 -16.67 3.48
CA GLU A 60 6.43 -17.38 4.39
C GLU A 60 5.31 -16.47 4.86
N GLU A 61 5.63 -15.22 5.21
CA GLU A 61 4.68 -14.26 5.77
C GLU A 61 4.90 -12.84 5.26
N ILE A 62 3.86 -12.00 5.40
CA ILE A 62 3.95 -10.57 5.20
C ILE A 62 4.34 -9.92 6.53
N LEU A 63 5.40 -9.12 6.50
CA LEU A 63 5.83 -8.35 7.65
C LEU A 63 5.05 -7.03 7.72
N GLY A 64 4.24 -6.91 8.78
CA GLY A 64 3.52 -5.68 9.12
C GLY A 64 4.41 -4.63 9.78
N LYS A 65 3.79 -3.66 10.45
CA LYS A 65 4.51 -2.72 11.32
C LYS A 65 4.83 -3.40 12.64
N PRO A 66 6.03 -3.20 13.20
CA PRO A 66 6.30 -3.66 14.55
C PRO A 66 5.45 -2.88 15.57
N ASP A 67 4.90 -3.58 16.55
CA ASP A 67 4.19 -3.06 17.71
C ASP A 67 5.14 -2.34 18.68
N ASP A 68 6.39 -2.82 18.78
CA ASP A 68 7.42 -2.26 19.67
C ASP A 68 8.86 -2.46 19.15
N GLU A 69 9.82 -1.87 19.88
CA GLU A 69 11.26 -1.94 19.54
C GLU A 69 11.82 -3.37 19.55
N LYS A 70 11.31 -4.23 20.43
CA LYS A 70 11.77 -5.61 20.55
C LYS A 70 11.33 -6.41 19.32
N GLN A 71 10.08 -6.28 18.92
CA GLN A 71 9.57 -6.91 17.70
C GLN A 71 10.28 -6.35 16.46
N ALA A 72 10.58 -5.04 16.42
CA ALA A 72 11.37 -4.46 15.34
C ALA A 72 12.77 -5.11 15.24
N LEU A 73 13.45 -5.34 16.36
CA LEU A 73 14.74 -6.05 16.40
C LEU A 73 14.60 -7.50 15.90
N GLU A 74 13.57 -8.21 16.34
CA GLU A 74 13.29 -9.58 15.89
C GLU A 74 13.05 -9.65 14.38
N MET A 75 12.26 -8.72 13.83
CA MET A 75 12.03 -8.59 12.39
C MET A 75 13.33 -8.30 11.63
N LEU A 76 14.16 -7.36 12.11
CA LEU A 76 15.43 -7.03 11.47
C LEU A 76 16.42 -8.22 11.50
N LEU A 77 16.48 -8.95 12.62
CA LEU A 77 17.29 -10.16 12.73
C LEU A 77 16.78 -11.26 11.80
N HIS A 78 15.46 -11.39 11.65
CA HIS A 78 14.84 -12.33 10.72
C HIS A 78 15.20 -12.00 9.26
N LEU A 79 15.25 -10.73 8.88
CA LEU A 79 15.64 -10.27 7.54
C LEU A 79 17.16 -10.34 7.29
N SER A 80 17.98 -10.32 8.34
CA SER A 80 19.43 -10.23 8.23
C SER A 80 20.05 -11.38 7.46
N GLY A 81 20.83 -11.06 6.42
CA GLY A 81 21.49 -12.05 5.57
C GLY A 81 20.54 -12.87 4.67
N ARG A 82 19.24 -12.49 4.60
CA ARG A 82 18.23 -13.19 3.80
C ARG A 82 17.62 -12.27 2.74
N THR A 83 17.30 -12.85 1.59
CA THR A 83 16.52 -12.17 0.55
C THR A 83 15.05 -12.18 0.95
N HIS A 84 14.41 -11.02 0.82
CA HIS A 84 12.97 -10.85 0.93
C HIS A 84 12.46 -10.11 -0.31
N ARG A 85 11.16 -10.13 -0.54
CA ARG A 85 10.53 -9.42 -1.67
C ARG A 85 9.76 -8.23 -1.15
N VAL A 86 9.92 -7.09 -1.81
CA VAL A 86 9.12 -5.89 -1.55
C VAL A 86 8.16 -5.73 -2.71
N PHE A 87 6.87 -5.73 -2.42
CA PHE A 87 5.84 -5.48 -3.40
C PHE A 87 5.30 -4.07 -3.16
N SER A 88 5.28 -3.24 -4.20
CA SER A 88 4.70 -1.90 -4.16
C SER A 88 3.59 -1.81 -5.19
N GLY A 89 2.41 -1.47 -4.72
CA GLY A 89 1.24 -1.18 -5.53
C GLY A 89 1.08 0.32 -5.70
N LEU A 90 0.58 0.73 -6.86
CA LEU A 90 0.17 2.09 -7.17
C LEU A 90 -1.14 2.00 -7.93
N ALA A 91 -2.10 2.84 -7.58
CA ALA A 91 -3.33 2.99 -8.32
C ALA A 91 -3.60 4.47 -8.59
N VAL A 92 -4.11 4.78 -9.78
CA VAL A 92 -4.51 6.13 -10.17
C VAL A 92 -5.98 6.13 -10.54
N ALA A 93 -6.79 6.76 -9.71
CA ALA A 93 -8.19 7.02 -10.00
C ALA A 93 -8.33 8.37 -10.72
N LEU A 94 -9.07 8.36 -11.84
CA LEU A 94 -9.31 9.52 -12.68
C LEU A 94 -10.73 10.05 -12.47
N PRO A 95 -10.99 11.36 -12.75
CA PRO A 95 -12.33 11.94 -12.69
C PRO A 95 -13.37 11.25 -13.57
N SER A 96 -12.93 10.54 -14.61
CA SER A 96 -13.80 9.73 -15.47
C SER A 96 -14.37 8.48 -14.78
N GLY A 97 -13.91 8.17 -13.56
CA GLY A 97 -14.22 6.92 -12.86
C GLY A 97 -13.31 5.75 -13.27
N GLN A 98 -12.38 5.96 -14.20
CA GLN A 98 -11.37 4.95 -14.55
C GLN A 98 -10.33 4.82 -13.44
N ILE A 99 -9.89 3.59 -13.19
CA ILE A 99 -8.73 3.28 -12.35
C ILE A 99 -7.69 2.51 -13.14
N VAL A 100 -6.42 2.83 -12.92
CA VAL A 100 -5.25 2.20 -13.53
C VAL A 100 -4.27 1.77 -12.45
#